data_AF-A0A6V7Y9M4-F1
#
_entry.id   AF-A0A6V7Y9M4-F1
#
_cell.length_a   1.000
_cell.length_b   1.000
_cell.length_c   1.000
_cell.angle_alpha   90.00
_cell.angle_beta   90.00
_cell.angle_gamma   90.00
#
_symmetry.space_group_name_H-M   'P 1'
#
loop_
_entity.id
_entity.type
_entity.pdbx_description
1 polymer ?
#
loop_
_entity_poly.entity_id
_entity_poly.type
_entity_poly.pdbx_seq_one_letter_code
_entity_poly.pdbx_strand_id
1 'polypeptide(L)'
;MSCDGGFQRNSIFLWLFDILGTCRQDNTSHSLCNDEHSASAIKLISALYDKISTDISLAVICLCTFQKESLQKEFENLGWNVLVVTVDEYQTTVALSRAKHGLFVIADFETLRCGIFWNRFICCATEFTQIVGPEYLQVLQSGSCMRDRFGQLFVFDGSNGR
;
A
#
# COMPACT_ATOMS: atom_id res chain seq x y z
N MET A 1 30.48 -23.07 -21.44
CA MET A 1 29.50 -23.45 -20.40
C MET A 1 30.05 -23.10 -19.03
N SER A 2 29.61 -21.99 -18.48
CA SER A 2 29.50 -21.70 -17.03
C SER A 2 28.70 -20.41 -16.96
N CYS A 3 27.65 -20.46 -16.15
CA CYS A 3 26.45 -19.64 -16.31
C CYS A 3 26.64 -18.24 -15.70
N ASP A 4 26.86 -17.22 -16.54
CA ASP A 4 26.55 -15.83 -16.20
C ASP A 4 25.03 -15.64 -16.27
N GLY A 5 24.34 -16.27 -15.33
CA GLY A 5 22.93 -16.01 -15.03
C GLY A 5 22.85 -14.74 -14.20
N GLY A 6 22.99 -13.58 -14.87
CA GLY A 6 22.70 -12.29 -14.27
C GLY A 6 21.25 -12.30 -13.78
N PHE A 7 21.06 -12.58 -12.49
CA PHE A 7 19.81 -12.42 -11.80
C PHE A 7 19.55 -10.91 -11.74
N GLN A 8 18.92 -10.35 -12.78
CA GLN A 8 18.28 -9.05 -12.67
C GLN A 8 17.26 -9.21 -11.54
N ARG A 9 17.62 -8.73 -10.35
CA ARG A 9 16.69 -8.63 -9.22
C ARG A 9 15.56 -7.70 -9.68
N ASN A 10 14.46 -8.30 -10.13
CA ASN A 10 13.17 -7.63 -10.24
C ASN A 10 12.85 -7.08 -8.84
N SER A 11 13.21 -5.82 -8.64
CA SER A 11 13.10 -5.15 -7.36
C SER A 11 11.65 -4.77 -7.21
N ILE A 12 10.90 -5.51 -6.38
CA ILE A 12 9.52 -5.15 -6.03
C ILE A 12 9.59 -3.85 -5.23
N PHE A 13 8.81 -2.84 -5.62
CA PHE A 13 8.71 -1.60 -4.86
C PHE A 13 7.87 -1.81 -3.60
N LEU A 14 8.41 -1.51 -2.42
CA LEU A 14 7.68 -1.59 -1.14
C LEU A 14 7.46 -0.20 -0.56
N TRP A 15 6.23 0.09 -0.15
CA TRP A 15 5.85 1.34 0.51
C TRP A 15 5.04 1.07 1.77
N LEU A 16 5.37 1.78 2.85
CA LEU A 16 4.72 1.66 4.15
C LEU A 16 4.08 3.00 4.51
N PHE A 17 2.75 3.07 4.55
CA PHE A 17 1.98 4.28 4.89
C PHE A 17 1.45 4.15 6.31
N ASP A 18 1.95 4.99 7.20
CA ASP A 18 1.48 5.08 8.58
C ASP A 18 0.25 5.96 8.62
N ILE A 19 -0.91 5.32 8.64
CA ILE A 19 -2.20 5.98 8.70
C ILE A 19 -2.82 5.64 10.04
N LEU A 20 -2.83 6.63 10.94
CA LEU A 20 -3.59 6.55 12.17
C LEU A 20 -5.08 6.61 11.82
N GLY A 21 -5.84 5.65 12.33
CA GLY A 21 -7.29 5.60 12.13
C GLY A 21 -7.95 4.88 13.28
N THR A 22 -9.24 5.15 13.48
CA THR A 22 -9.99 4.53 14.57
C THR A 22 -10.76 3.34 14.03
N CYS A 23 -10.45 2.15 14.53
CA CYS A 23 -11.25 0.97 14.24
C CYS A 23 -12.63 1.14 14.88
N ARG A 24 -13.68 1.08 14.04
CA ARG A 24 -15.06 1.01 14.49
C ARG A 24 -15.65 -0.35 14.15
N GLN A 25 -16.55 -0.83 14.99
CA GLN A 25 -17.32 -2.03 14.69
C GLN A 25 -18.58 -1.64 13.92
N ASP A 26 -18.84 -2.31 12.81
CA ASP A 26 -20.10 -2.19 12.11
C ASP A 26 -21.22 -2.87 12.90
N ASN A 27 -22.35 -2.17 13.03
CA ASN A 27 -23.49 -2.61 13.85
C ASN A 27 -24.24 -3.80 13.25
N THR A 28 -24.06 -4.08 11.95
CA THR A 28 -24.82 -5.11 11.24
C THR A 28 -24.03 -6.42 11.13
N SER A 29 -22.77 -6.32 10.71
CA SER A 29 -21.88 -7.45 10.46
C SER A 29 -21.02 -7.83 11.67
N HIS A 30 -20.99 -6.98 12.70
CA HIS A 30 -20.05 -7.08 13.84
C HIS A 30 -18.58 -7.11 13.43
N SER A 31 -18.26 -6.76 12.18
CA SER A 31 -16.90 -6.70 11.65
C SER A 31 -16.28 -5.32 11.90
N LEU A 32 -14.96 -5.24 11.90
CA LEU A 32 -14.25 -3.98 12.08
C LEU A 32 -14.07 -3.26 10.74
N CYS A 33 -14.00 -1.95 10.78
CA CYS A 33 -13.48 -1.13 9.70
C CYS A 33 -12.69 0.05 10.23
N ASN A 34 -11.80 0.54 9.36
CA ASN A 34 -11.04 1.75 9.57
C ASN A 34 -11.29 2.65 8.35
N ASP A 35 -12.04 3.73 8.55
CA ASP A 35 -12.46 4.62 7.48
C ASP A 35 -11.27 5.39 6.91
N GLU A 36 -10.30 5.76 7.75
CA GLU A 36 -9.08 6.45 7.33
C GLU A 36 -8.20 5.57 6.45
N HIS A 37 -8.06 4.28 6.77
CA HIS A 37 -7.35 3.31 5.94
C HIS A 37 -8.06 3.10 4.60
N SER A 38 -9.39 3.03 4.63
CA SER A 38 -10.20 2.85 3.41
C SER A 38 -10.10 4.06 2.49
N ALA A 39 -10.22 5.27 3.04
CA ALA A 39 -10.04 6.51 2.29
C ALA A 39 -8.63 6.64 1.73
N SER A 40 -7.61 6.23 2.48
CA SER A 40 -6.21 6.24 2.04
C SER A 40 -5.96 5.24 0.92
N ALA A 41 -6.57 4.04 0.99
CA ALA A 41 -6.50 3.03 -0.07
C ALA A 41 -7.14 3.55 -1.37
N ILE A 42 -8.33 4.17 -1.29
CA ILE A 42 -8.99 4.77 -2.45
C ILE A 42 -8.12 5.88 -3.06
N LYS A 43 -7.56 6.77 -2.24
CA LYS A 43 -6.66 7.84 -2.72
C LYS A 43 -5.41 7.30 -3.41
N LEU A 44 -4.80 6.27 -2.84
CA LEU A 44 -3.63 5.62 -3.41
C LEU A 44 -3.96 4.96 -4.75
N ILE A 45 -5.02 4.16 -4.79
CA ILE A 45 -5.47 3.49 -6.02
C ILE A 45 -5.83 4.54 -7.08
N SER A 46 -6.55 5.60 -6.74
CA SER A 46 -6.85 6.71 -7.64
C SER A 46 -5.60 7.32 -8.26
N ALA A 47 -4.55 7.54 -7.45
CA ALA A 47 -3.29 8.12 -7.92
C ALA A 47 -2.51 7.17 -8.86
N LEU A 48 -2.77 5.87 -8.79
CA LEU A 48 -2.12 4.83 -9.58
C LEU A 48 -2.92 4.40 -10.81
N TYR A 49 -4.26 4.37 -10.72
CA TYR A 49 -5.13 3.66 -11.66
C TYR A 49 -4.91 4.09 -13.12
N ASP A 50 -4.84 5.39 -13.37
CA ASP A 50 -4.63 5.93 -14.72
C ASP A 50 -3.15 5.96 -15.15
N LYS A 51 -2.23 5.68 -14.22
CA LYS A 51 -0.78 5.76 -14.45
C LYS A 51 -0.11 4.40 -14.64
N ILE A 52 -0.75 3.32 -14.24
CA ILE A 52 -0.20 1.97 -14.36
C ILE A 52 -0.50 1.36 -15.73
N SER A 53 0.38 0.46 -16.19
CA SER A 53 0.13 -0.32 -17.40
C SER A 53 -1.10 -1.21 -17.22
N THR A 54 -1.88 -1.40 -18.29
CA THR A 54 -3.04 -2.30 -18.33
C THR A 54 -2.70 -3.77 -18.04
N ASP A 55 -1.43 -4.14 -18.19
CA ASP A 55 -0.94 -5.50 -17.87
C ASP A 55 -0.73 -5.72 -16.37
N ILE A 56 -0.82 -4.65 -15.56
CA ILE A 56 -0.67 -4.70 -14.11
C ILE A 56 -2.05 -4.74 -13.47
N SER A 57 -2.35 -5.85 -12.80
CA SER A 57 -3.56 -5.96 -11.97
C SER A 57 -3.36 -5.31 -10.61
N LEU A 58 -4.34 -4.52 -10.16
CA LEU A 58 -4.40 -3.99 -8.80
C LEU A 58 -5.24 -4.88 -7.90
N ALA A 59 -4.71 -5.16 -6.72
CA ALA A 59 -5.42 -5.88 -5.67
C ALA A 59 -5.25 -5.15 -4.34
N VAL A 60 -6.32 -5.12 -3.55
CA VAL A 60 -6.34 -4.61 -2.18
C VAL A 60 -6.60 -5.79 -1.26
N ILE A 61 -5.73 -5.94 -0.26
CA ILE A 61 -5.83 -7.00 0.75
C ILE A 61 -6.16 -6.33 2.08
N CYS A 62 -7.22 -6.77 2.73
CA CYS A 62 -7.66 -6.24 4.01
C CYS A 62 -7.92 -7.37 5.00
N LEU A 63 -7.95 -7.07 6.30
CA LEU A 63 -8.13 -8.07 7.35
C LEU A 63 -9.60 -8.29 7.73
N CYS A 64 -10.49 -7.36 7.37
CA CYS A 64 -11.87 -7.35 7.82
C CYS A 64 -12.85 -7.45 6.66
N THR A 65 -13.86 -8.33 6.79
CA THR A 65 -14.85 -8.61 5.75
C THR A 65 -15.71 -7.40 5.39
N PHE A 66 -16.15 -6.61 6.38
CA PHE A 66 -16.94 -5.42 6.08
C PHE A 66 -16.14 -4.36 5.31
N GLN A 67 -14.87 -4.15 5.67
CA GLN A 67 -13.99 -3.25 4.94
C GLN A 67 -13.76 -3.72 3.48
N LYS A 68 -13.61 -5.03 3.26
CA LYS A 68 -13.53 -5.63 1.92
C LYS A 68 -14.76 -5.27 1.09
N GLU A 69 -15.95 -5.54 1.61
CA GLU A 69 -17.22 -5.31 0.89
C GLU A 69 -17.43 -3.83 0.59
N SER A 70 -17.14 -2.95 1.55
CA SER A 70 -17.24 -1.51 1.36
C SER A 70 -16.28 -1.00 0.28
N LEU A 71 -15.02 -1.43 0.29
CA LEU A 71 -14.03 -1.03 -0.72
C LEU A 71 -14.34 -1.61 -2.10
N GLN A 72 -14.75 -2.88 -2.17
CA GLN A 72 -15.12 -3.54 -3.43
C GLN A 72 -16.26 -2.79 -4.11
N LYS A 73 -17.32 -2.45 -3.34
CA LYS A 73 -18.45 -1.66 -3.85
C LYS A 73 -18.02 -0.28 -4.33
N GLU A 74 -17.12 0.38 -3.61
CA GLU A 74 -16.62 1.70 -4.00
C GLU A 74 -15.84 1.64 -5.32
N PHE A 75 -14.95 0.66 -5.49
CA PHE A 75 -14.22 0.49 -6.74
C PHE A 75 -15.14 0.12 -7.92
N GLU A 76 -16.16 -0.70 -7.68
CA GLU A 76 -17.19 -1.01 -8.68
C GLU A 76 -17.97 0.25 -9.10
N ASN A 77 -18.36 1.10 -8.16
CA ASN A 77 -19.03 2.38 -8.43
C ASN A 77 -18.15 3.33 -9.27
N LEU A 78 -16.85 3.29 -9.06
CA LEU A 78 -15.86 4.07 -9.82
C LEU A 78 -15.53 3.45 -11.18
N GLY A 79 -16.05 2.26 -11.49
CA GLY A 79 -15.74 1.51 -12.71
C GLY A 79 -14.30 0.96 -12.74
N TRP A 80 -13.68 0.79 -11.57
CA TRP A 80 -12.30 0.34 -11.45
C TRP A 80 -12.22 -1.18 -11.31
N ASN A 81 -11.38 -1.82 -12.12
CA ASN A 81 -11.12 -3.26 -12.04
C ASN A 81 -10.05 -3.54 -10.98
N VAL A 82 -10.44 -3.45 -9.71
CA VAL A 82 -9.58 -3.68 -8.54
C VAL A 82 -10.15 -4.84 -7.73
N LEU A 83 -9.33 -5.86 -7.49
CA LEU A 83 -9.74 -7.01 -6.70
C LEU A 83 -9.55 -6.72 -5.20
N VAL A 84 -10.61 -6.78 -4.40
CA VAL A 84 -10.52 -6.67 -2.94
C VAL A 84 -10.71 -8.02 -2.27
N VAL A 85 -9.74 -8.46 -1.48
CA VAL A 85 -9.75 -9.74 -0.78
C VAL A 85 -9.51 -9.59 0.72
N THR A 86 -10.06 -10.53 1.49
CA THR A 86 -9.70 -10.71 2.89
C THR A 86 -8.68 -11.83 3.05
N VAL A 87 -7.78 -11.67 4.01
CA VAL A 87 -6.86 -12.73 4.46
C VAL A 87 -6.82 -12.80 5.97
N ASP A 88 -6.62 -13.99 6.50
CA ASP A 88 -6.27 -14.16 7.91
C ASP A 88 -4.76 -13.91 8.15
N GLU A 89 -4.35 -13.92 9.41
CA GLU A 89 -2.94 -13.68 9.81
C GLU A 89 -1.98 -14.71 9.18
N TYR A 90 -2.38 -15.98 9.07
CA TYR A 90 -1.56 -17.04 8.49
C TYR A 90 -1.41 -16.87 6.97
N GLN A 91 -2.46 -16.39 6.32
CA GLN A 91 -2.49 -16.11 4.88
C GLN A 91 -1.77 -14.82 4.51
N THR A 92 -1.52 -13.92 5.47
CA THR A 92 -0.87 -12.63 5.22
C THR A 92 0.49 -12.80 4.55
N THR A 93 1.32 -13.76 5.00
CA THR A 93 2.62 -14.04 4.36
C THR A 93 2.46 -14.41 2.89
N VAL A 94 1.48 -15.28 2.60
CA VAL A 94 1.18 -15.72 1.23
C VAL A 94 0.70 -14.52 0.40
N ALA A 95 -0.18 -13.70 0.94
CA ALA A 95 -0.69 -12.49 0.30
C ALA A 95 0.43 -11.51 -0.08
N LEU A 96 1.31 -11.17 0.87
CA LEU A 96 2.43 -10.25 0.63
C LEU A 96 3.38 -10.77 -0.45
N SER A 97 3.55 -12.10 -0.56
CA SER A 97 4.40 -12.73 -1.59
C SER A 97 3.83 -12.68 -3.01
N ARG A 98 2.55 -12.30 -3.19
CA ARG A 98 1.91 -12.26 -4.53
C ARG A 98 2.24 -11.01 -5.34
N ALA A 99 2.75 -9.96 -4.70
CA ALA A 99 3.14 -8.73 -5.38
C ALA A 99 4.32 -8.98 -6.33
N LYS A 100 4.13 -8.70 -7.63
CA LYS A 100 5.19 -8.83 -8.65
C LYS A 100 5.89 -7.51 -8.98
N HIS A 101 5.15 -6.40 -8.93
CA HIS A 101 5.63 -5.09 -9.35
C HIS A 101 5.80 -4.14 -8.17
N GLY A 102 4.82 -4.11 -7.26
CA GLY A 102 4.87 -3.28 -6.07
C GLY A 102 3.91 -3.76 -5.00
N LEU A 103 4.24 -3.44 -3.77
CA LEU A 103 3.50 -3.70 -2.55
C LEU A 103 3.38 -2.39 -1.77
N PHE A 104 2.16 -2.03 -1.41
CA PHE A 104 1.85 -0.88 -0.60
C PHE A 104 1.11 -1.37 0.65
N VAL A 105 1.58 -1.00 1.83
CA VAL A 105 0.99 -1.37 3.11
C VAL A 105 0.47 -0.11 3.77
N ILE A 106 -0.83 -0.08 4.06
CA ILE A 106 -1.49 1.00 4.80
C ILE A 106 -1.87 0.43 6.15
N ALA A 107 -1.33 0.98 7.23
CA ALA A 107 -1.60 0.50 8.58
C ALA A 107 -1.30 1.56 9.63
N ASP A 108 -1.77 1.30 10.86
CA ASP A 108 -1.16 1.87 12.06
C ASP A 108 0.00 0.96 12.47
N PHE A 109 1.23 1.40 12.20
CA PHE A 109 2.41 0.57 12.45
C PHE A 109 2.76 0.47 13.93
N GLU A 110 2.36 1.42 14.76
CA GLU A 110 2.55 1.34 16.20
C GLU A 110 1.72 0.20 16.78
N THR A 111 0.44 0.13 16.40
CA THR A 111 -0.44 -0.98 16.79
C THR A 111 0.06 -2.32 16.24
N LEU A 112 0.46 -2.39 14.97
CA LEU A 112 0.95 -3.63 14.37
C LEU A 112 2.25 -4.16 15.00
N ARG A 113 3.13 -3.30 15.51
CA ARG A 113 4.37 -3.70 16.19
C ARG A 113 4.15 -4.53 17.46
N CYS A 114 2.95 -4.49 18.04
CA CYS A 114 2.59 -5.36 19.16
C CYS A 114 2.57 -6.85 18.77
N GLY A 115 2.37 -7.18 17.49
CA GLY A 115 2.37 -8.57 16.99
C GLY A 115 3.76 -9.04 16.57
N ILE A 116 4.15 -10.26 16.95
CA ILE A 116 5.49 -10.84 16.64
C ILE A 116 5.75 -10.85 15.13
N PHE A 117 4.78 -11.33 14.35
CA PHE A 117 4.89 -11.43 12.89
C PHE A 117 5.08 -10.05 12.25
N TRP A 118 4.17 -9.13 12.54
CA TRP A 118 4.17 -7.79 11.98
C TRP A 118 5.38 -6.98 12.40
N ASN A 119 5.81 -7.07 13.65
CA ASN A 119 7.03 -6.42 14.11
C ASN A 119 8.25 -6.89 13.30
N ARG A 120 8.39 -8.20 13.09
CA ARG A 120 9.47 -8.75 12.26
C ARG A 120 9.38 -8.25 10.82
N PHE A 121 8.20 -8.28 10.22
CA PHE A 121 7.97 -7.76 8.87
C PHE A 121 8.37 -6.29 8.77
N ILE A 122 7.90 -5.44 9.68
CA ILE A 122 8.16 -3.99 9.69
C ILE A 122 9.65 -3.72 9.89
N CYS A 123 10.31 -4.40 10.82
CA CYS A 123 11.77 -4.29 11.02
C CYS A 123 12.53 -4.62 9.74
N CYS A 124 12.21 -5.74 9.07
CA CYS A 124 12.87 -6.09 7.81
C CYS A 124 12.52 -5.10 6.68
N ALA A 125 11.26 -4.69 6.55
CA ALA A 125 10.81 -3.79 5.49
C ALA A 125 11.48 -2.40 5.61
N THR A 126 11.68 -1.92 6.84
CA THR A 126 12.31 -0.62 7.12
C THR A 126 13.81 -0.56 6.84
N GLU A 127 14.46 -1.71 6.59
CA GLU A 127 15.82 -1.75 6.03
C GLU A 127 15.86 -1.31 4.56
N PHE A 128 14.73 -1.39 3.84
CA PHE A 128 14.65 -1.15 2.39
C PHE A 128 13.80 0.05 2.00
N THR A 129 12.83 0.44 2.84
CA THR A 129 11.91 1.55 2.57
C THR A 129 11.58 2.30 3.84
N GLN A 130 11.16 3.57 3.71
CA GLN A 130 10.75 4.36 4.85
C GLN A 130 9.25 4.20 5.12
N ILE A 131 8.88 4.34 6.39
CA ILE A 131 7.50 4.56 6.79
C ILE A 131 7.19 6.03 6.51
N VAL A 132 6.14 6.28 5.73
CA VAL A 132 5.72 7.62 5.31
C VAL A 132 4.34 7.94 5.85
N GLY A 133 4.08 9.21 6.18
CA GLY A 133 2.79 9.65 6.68
C GLY A 133 1.76 9.93 5.58
N PRO A 134 0.53 10.34 5.96
CA PRO A 134 -0.56 10.65 5.04
C PRO A 134 -0.26 11.78 4.05
N GLU A 135 0.64 12.72 4.42
CA GLU A 135 1.11 13.81 3.54
C GLU A 135 1.71 13.28 2.24
N TYR A 136 2.30 12.09 2.28
CA TYR A 136 2.92 11.45 1.12
C TYR A 136 1.89 11.12 0.03
N LEU A 137 0.65 10.78 0.41
CA LEU A 137 -0.43 10.51 -0.54
C LEU A 137 -0.83 11.76 -1.31
N GLN A 138 -0.78 12.94 -0.67
CA GLN A 138 -1.08 14.22 -1.33
C GLN A 138 -0.02 14.53 -2.39
N VAL A 139 1.25 14.26 -2.07
CA VAL A 139 2.35 14.47 -3.01
C VAL A 139 2.24 13.51 -4.21
N LEU A 140 1.90 12.23 -3.99
CA LEU A 140 1.67 11.26 -5.08
C LEU A 140 0.56 11.70 -6.05
N GLN A 141 -0.48 12.36 -5.54
CA GLN A 141 -1.58 12.89 -6.35
C GLN A 141 -1.14 14.11 -7.18
N SER A 142 -0.28 14.98 -6.63
CA SER A 142 0.16 16.22 -7.29
C SER A 142 0.99 16.01 -8.56
N GLY A 143 1.51 14.79 -8.80
CA GLY A 143 2.34 14.47 -9.97
C GLY A 143 3.69 15.22 -10.05
N SER A 144 3.99 16.08 -9.09
CA SER A 144 5.11 17.05 -9.13
C SER A 144 6.33 16.58 -8.33
N CYS A 145 6.51 15.26 -8.21
CA CYS A 145 7.39 14.68 -7.22
C CYS A 145 8.52 13.87 -7.87
N MET A 146 9.76 14.16 -7.47
CA MET A 146 10.93 13.33 -7.81
C MET A 146 11.26 12.41 -6.64
N ARG A 147 11.76 11.21 -6.96
CA ARG A 147 12.22 10.22 -5.98
C ARG A 147 13.75 10.21 -5.97
N ASP A 148 14.36 10.14 -4.80
CA ASP A 148 15.75 9.69 -4.75
C ASP A 148 15.85 8.17 -4.92
N ARG A 149 17.10 7.70 -4.94
CA ARG A 149 17.49 6.29 -4.98
C ARG A 149 17.03 5.47 -3.75
N PHE A 150 16.50 6.10 -2.72
CA PHE A 150 15.99 5.48 -1.49
C PHE A 150 14.45 5.56 -1.40
N GLY A 151 13.77 6.12 -2.41
CA GLY A 151 12.32 6.29 -2.41
C GLY A 151 11.83 7.49 -1.59
N GLN A 152 12.68 8.41 -1.18
CA GLN A 152 12.22 9.65 -0.54
C GLN A 152 11.64 10.60 -1.59
N LEU A 153 10.53 11.28 -1.26
CA LEU A 153 9.99 12.33 -2.11
C LEU A 153 10.68 13.65 -1.83
N PHE A 154 11.08 14.31 -2.91
CA PHE A 154 11.46 15.71 -2.90
C PHE A 154 10.43 16.45 -3.72
N VAL A 155 9.86 17.49 -3.11
CA VAL A 155 9.06 18.48 -3.85
C VAL A 155 10.06 19.30 -4.64
N PHE A 156 9.89 19.37 -5.97
CA PHE A 156 10.69 20.28 -6.78
C PHE A 156 10.19 21.69 -6.49
N ASP A 157 10.84 22.37 -5.54
CA ASP A 157 10.59 23.78 -5.32
C ASP A 157 11.23 24.51 -6.49
N GLY A 158 10.42 24.91 -7.48
CA GLY A 158 10.84 25.58 -8.72
C GLY A 158 11.44 26.98 -8.49
N SER A 159 11.90 27.27 -7.28
CA SER A 159 12.32 28.57 -6.77
C SER A 159 13.84 28.81 -6.80
N ASN A 160 14.67 27.81 -7.19
CA ASN A 160 16.11 28.02 -7.38
C ASN A 160 16.51 28.05 -8.86
N GLY A 161 16.02 29.07 -9.57
CA GLY A 161 16.64 29.59 -10.78
C GLY A 161 17.28 30.93 -10.50
N ARG A 162 18.53 30.93 -10.02
CA ARG A 162 19.49 32.05 -10.16
C ARG A 162 20.89 31.51 -10.35
#